data_AF-A0AAV6JXZ0-F1
#
_entry.id   AF-A0AAV6JXZ0-F1
#
_cell.length_a   1.000
_cell.length_b   1.000
_cell.length_c   1.000
_cell.angle_alpha   90.00
_cell.angle_beta   90.00
_cell.angle_gamma   90.00
#
_symmetry.space_group_name_H-M   'P 1'
#
loop_
_entity.id
_entity.type
_entity.pdbx_description
1 polymer ?
#
loop_
_entity_poly.entity_id
_entity_poly.type
_entity_poly.pdbx_seq_one_letter_code
_entity_poly.pdbx_strand_id
1 'polypeptide(L)'
;MVFKCSITKPVSTSYCGEVVESVDVYVFVGPIFNDYSLVGYSLLIKKEKSLILQPNRVTIVNGPSLGWVFMPDFLIALAKKLKNNNTAYENYH
;
A
#
# COMPACT_ATOMS: atom_id res chain seq x y z
N MET A 1 -0.41 9.00 5.17
CA MET A 1 -0.42 7.55 4.85
C MET A 1 -1.17 7.41 3.55
N VAL A 2 -0.45 7.14 2.47
CA VAL A 2 -1.04 7.17 1.13
C VAL A 2 -1.59 5.78 0.81
N PHE A 3 -2.91 5.65 0.83
CA PHE A 3 -3.58 4.51 0.20
C PHE A 3 -3.49 4.69 -1.31
N LYS A 4 -2.74 3.82 -2.01
CA LYS A 4 -2.84 3.75 -3.47
C LYS A 4 -2.64 2.33 -3.99
N CYS A 5 -3.72 1.81 -4.56
CA CYS A 5 -3.73 0.65 -5.43
C CYS A 5 -3.10 1.07 -6.78
N SER A 6 -2.27 0.19 -7.35
CA SER A 6 -1.57 0.34 -8.64
C SER A 6 -0.39 1.33 -8.66
N ILE A 7 0.75 0.87 -8.11
CA ILE A 7 2.03 1.57 -8.13
C ILE A 7 2.77 1.15 -9.41
N THR A 8 2.62 1.85 -10.54
CA THR A 8 3.40 1.54 -11.74
C THR A 8 4.26 2.74 -12.17
N LYS A 9 5.47 2.81 -11.63
CA LYS A 9 6.44 3.90 -11.84
C LYS A 9 6.57 4.43 -13.30
N PRO A 10 6.63 3.59 -14.35
CA PRO A 10 6.83 4.09 -15.72
C PRO A 10 5.55 4.60 -16.41
N VAL A 11 4.37 4.32 -15.86
CA VAL A 11 3.07 4.72 -16.44
C VAL A 11 2.17 5.48 -15.47
N SER A 12 2.65 5.72 -14.24
CA SER A 12 1.95 6.50 -13.23
C SER A 12 2.00 8.00 -13.53
N THR A 13 1.03 8.75 -13.02
CA THR A 13 1.02 10.23 -13.06
C THR A 13 2.31 10.80 -12.48
N SER A 14 2.71 12.00 -12.95
CA SER A 14 3.87 12.74 -12.42
C SER A 14 3.89 12.75 -10.89
N TYR A 15 5.09 12.62 -10.32
CA TYR A 15 5.36 12.56 -8.87
C TYR A 15 4.81 11.34 -8.11
N CYS A 16 3.89 10.55 -8.69
CA CYS A 16 3.29 9.41 -8.00
C CYS A 16 4.32 8.31 -7.67
N GLY A 17 5.27 8.05 -8.57
CA GLY A 17 6.32 7.06 -8.34
C GLY A 17 7.28 7.43 -7.20
N GLU A 18 7.64 8.72 -7.11
CA GLU A 18 8.55 9.25 -6.08
C GLU A 18 7.89 9.27 -4.70
N VAL A 19 6.64 9.77 -4.64
CA VAL A 19 5.87 9.78 -3.39
C VAL A 19 5.76 8.37 -2.84
N VAL A 20 5.44 7.38 -3.69
CA VAL A 20 5.31 5.99 -3.24
C VAL A 20 6.64 5.45 -2.73
N GLU A 21 7.77 5.70 -3.37
CA GLU A 21 9.06 5.24 -2.83
C GLU A 21 9.49 5.91 -1.52
N SER A 22 9.08 7.16 -1.32
CA SER A 22 9.44 7.94 -0.13
C SER A 22 8.68 7.53 1.14
N VAL A 23 7.62 6.72 1.03
CA VAL A 23 6.78 6.40 2.20
C VAL A 23 7.47 5.48 3.21
N ASP A 24 7.06 5.63 4.47
CA ASP A 24 7.45 4.72 5.55
C ASP A 24 6.78 3.34 5.43
N VAL A 25 5.51 3.30 5.01
CA VAL A 25 4.69 2.09 4.90
C VAL A 25 3.79 2.12 3.68
N TYR A 26 3.72 0.99 2.99
CA TYR A 26 2.76 0.67 1.94
C TYR A 26 1.57 -0.08 2.51
N VAL A 27 0.36 0.34 2.16
CA VAL A 27 -0.86 -0.44 2.44
C VAL A 27 -1.43 -0.95 1.14
N PHE A 28 -1.35 -2.26 0.95
CA PHE A 28 -1.94 -2.94 -0.19
C PHE A 28 -3.28 -3.56 0.21
N VAL A 29 -4.35 -3.13 -0.45
CA VAL A 29 -5.71 -3.64 -0.21
C VAL A 29 -6.11 -4.55 -1.36
N GLY A 30 -6.22 -5.85 -1.11
CA GLY A 30 -6.56 -6.85 -2.13
C GLY A 30 -5.65 -6.83 -3.37
N PRO A 31 -4.32 -6.66 -3.24
CA PRO A 31 -3.46 -6.55 -4.41
C PRO A 31 -3.42 -7.88 -5.18
N ILE A 32 -3.40 -7.77 -6.51
CA ILE A 32 -3.05 -8.88 -7.40
C ILE A 32 -1.68 -8.56 -7.98
N PHE A 33 -0.64 -9.20 -7.43
CA PHE A 33 0.72 -9.04 -7.94
C PHE A 33 0.94 -9.97 -9.13
N ASN A 34 0.71 -9.43 -10.33
CA ASN A 34 1.11 -10.05 -11.58
C ASN A 34 2.16 -9.19 -12.30
N ASP A 35 2.80 -9.80 -13.30
CA ASP A 35 3.80 -9.18 -14.18
C ASP A 35 3.26 -7.93 -14.90
N TYR A 36 1.97 -7.89 -15.23
CA TYR A 36 1.32 -6.73 -15.81
C TYR A 36 1.18 -5.55 -14.82
N SER A 37 0.75 -5.83 -13.59
CA SER A 37 0.51 -4.83 -12.55
C SER A 37 1.80 -4.31 -11.92
N LEU A 38 2.90 -5.05 -12.05
CA LEU A 38 4.22 -4.67 -11.55
C LEU A 38 5.20 -4.29 -12.67
N VAL A 39 4.73 -4.16 -13.91
CA VAL A 39 5.52 -3.82 -15.10
C VAL A 39 6.83 -4.62 -15.13
N GLY A 40 6.69 -5.94 -15.19
CA GLY A 40 7.83 -6.87 -15.23
C GLY A 40 8.65 -6.94 -13.93
N TYR A 41 8.01 -6.78 -12.77
CA TYR A 41 8.67 -6.77 -11.44
C TYR A 41 9.70 -5.65 -11.25
N SER A 42 9.65 -4.62 -12.09
CA SER A 42 10.56 -3.46 -12.00
C SER A 42 10.36 -2.66 -10.70
N LEU A 43 9.21 -2.83 -10.04
CA LEU A 43 8.94 -2.23 -8.73
C LEU A 43 9.47 -3.13 -7.62
N LEU A 44 10.54 -2.67 -6.98
CA LEU A 44 11.08 -3.26 -5.75
C LEU A 44 10.14 -2.96 -4.57
N ILE A 45 9.07 -3.75 -4.45
CA ILE A 45 8.20 -3.72 -3.26
C ILE A 45 8.99 -4.24 -2.07
N LYS A 46 9.39 -3.33 -1.18
CA LYS A 46 10.05 -3.68 0.07
C LYS A 46 9.03 -4.34 1.00
N LYS A 47 9.16 -5.66 1.18
CA LYS A 47 8.31 -6.45 2.11
C LYS A 47 8.36 -5.91 3.55
N GLU A 48 9.49 -5.33 3.92
CA GLU A 48 9.75 -4.66 5.20
C GLU A 48 8.89 -3.40 5.44
N LYS A 49 8.28 -2.86 4.38
CA LYS A 49 7.39 -1.71 4.48
C LYS A 49 5.96 -2.04 4.06
N SER A 50 5.67 -3.29 3.69
CA SER A 50 4.39 -3.65 3.09
C SER A 50 3.40 -4.24 4.11
N LEU A 51 2.25 -3.60 4.25
CA LEU A 51 1.08 -4.17 4.89
C LEU A 51 0.14 -4.69 3.80
N ILE A 52 -0.07 -6.00 3.75
CA ILE A 52 -0.86 -6.67 2.69
C ILE A 52 -2.16 -7.18 3.30
N LEU A 53 -3.28 -6.66 2.78
CA LEU A 53 -4.62 -7.12 3.12
C LEU A 53 -5.14 -8.05 2.04
N GLN A 54 -5.44 -9.28 2.46
CA GLN A 54 -6.22 -10.25 1.72
C GLN A 54 -7.64 -10.31 2.32
N PRO A 55 -8.63 -10.86 1.59
CA PRO A 55 -10.04 -10.85 2.03
C PRO A 55 -10.29 -11.32 3.47
N ASN A 56 -9.54 -12.34 3.92
CA ASN A 56 -9.69 -12.96 5.25
C ASN A 56 -8.38 -13.00 6.06
N ARG A 57 -7.34 -12.30 5.60
CA ARG A 57 -6.00 -12.36 6.18
C ARG A 57 -5.28 -11.02 6.04
N VAL A 58 -4.60 -10.60 7.09
CA VAL A 58 -3.78 -9.39 7.10
C VAL A 58 -2.34 -9.77 7.42
N THR A 59 -1.42 -9.42 6.54
CA THR A 59 0.02 -9.61 6.78
C THR A 59 0.63 -8.25 7.11
N ILE A 60 1.12 -8.12 8.34
CA ILE A 60 1.76 -6.89 8.81
C ILE A 60 3.26 -7.02 8.55
N VAL A 61 3.76 -6.33 7.53
CA VAL A 61 5.21 -6.20 7.27
C VAL A 61 5.86 -7.60 7.16
N ASN A 62 7.17 -7.72 7.35
CA ASN A 62 7.89 -8.99 7.55
C ASN A 62 7.51 -9.72 8.85
N GLY A 63 6.30 -9.48 9.38
CA GLY A 63 5.81 -9.94 10.66
C GLY A 63 4.68 -10.98 10.54
N PRO A 64 3.94 -11.20 11.63
CA PRO A 64 2.91 -12.22 11.69
C PRO A 64 1.75 -11.90 10.74
N SER A 65 1.18 -12.95 10.18
CA SER A 65 -0.07 -12.87 9.46
C SER A 65 -1.24 -13.16 10.39
N LEU A 66 -2.14 -12.20 10.53
CA LEU A 66 -3.38 -12.35 11.26
C LEU A 66 -4.41 -12.99 10.34
N GLY A 67 -4.82 -14.23 10.66
CA GLY A 67 -5.94 -14.90 10.01
C GLY A 67 -7.27 -14.47 10.62
N TRP A 68 -8.38 -14.75 9.91
CA TRP A 68 -9.74 -14.48 10.37
C TRP A 68 -10.07 -13.00 10.59
N VAL A 69 -9.39 -12.13 9.84
CA VAL A 69 -9.65 -10.69 9.84
C VAL A 69 -10.31 -10.35 8.51
N PHE A 70 -11.54 -9.85 8.57
CA PHE A 70 -12.25 -9.38 7.38
C PHE A 70 -11.67 -8.03 6.93
N MET A 71 -11.36 -7.93 5.64
CA MET A 71 -10.85 -6.71 5.03
C MET A 71 -11.66 -5.44 5.35
N PRO A 72 -13.01 -5.40 5.24
CA PRO A 72 -13.77 -4.19 5.55
C PRO A 72 -13.66 -3.78 7.01
N ASP A 73 -13.77 -4.72 7.95
CA ASP A 73 -13.69 -4.45 9.38
C ASP A 73 -12.31 -3.91 9.78
N PHE A 74 -11.26 -4.45 9.18
CA PHE A 74 -9.90 -3.98 9.38
C PHE A 74 -9.72 -2.55 8.89
N LEU A 75 -10.21 -2.21 7.69
CA LEU A 75 -10.11 -0.86 7.13
C LEU A 75 -10.87 0.16 7.97
N ILE A 76 -12.06 -0.20 8.48
CA ILE A 76 -12.86 0.66 9.36
C ILE A 76 -12.12 0.90 10.68
N ALA A 77 -11.56 -0.14 11.30
CA ALA A 77 -10.79 -0.02 12.53
C ALA A 77 -9.51 0.80 12.34
N LEU A 78 -8.85 0.63 11.20
CA LEU A 78 -7.62 1.33 10.85
C LEU A 78 -7.89 2.81 10.57
N ALA A 79 -8.99 3.15 9.87
CA ALA A 79 -9.40 4.53 9.63
C ALA A 79 -9.66 5.30 10.93
N LYS A 80 -10.23 4.66 11.96
CA LYS A 80 -10.48 5.29 13.27
C LYS A 80 -9.20 5.61 14.05
N LYS A 81 -8.15 4.81 13.87
CA LYS A 81 -6.87 4.99 14.60
C LYS A 81 -5.86 5.84 13.83
N LEU A 82 -6.10 6.10 12.56
CA LEU A 82 -5.13 6.77 11.71
C LEU A 82 -5.06 8.27 12.00
N LYS A 83 -3.86 8.78 12.19
CA LYS A 83 -3.59 10.22 12.11
C LYS A 83 -3.42 10.60 10.64
N ASN A 84 -4.25 11.53 10.16
CA ASN A 84 -4.13 12.00 8.79
C ASN A 84 -2.76 12.69 8.56
N ASN A 85 -2.15 12.43 7.40
CA ASN A 85 -0.93 13.07 6.95
C ASN A 85 -1.16 13.55 5.51
N ASN A 86 -1.24 14.87 5.35
CA ASN A 86 -1.51 15.55 4.08
C ASN A 86 -0.24 15.94 3.29
N THR A 87 0.98 15.65 3.77
CA THR A 87 2.23 16.09 3.12
C THR A 87 2.34 15.62 1.66
N ALA A 88 1.84 14.42 1.35
CA ALA A 88 1.83 13.93 -0.03
C ALA A 88 0.84 14.67 -0.95
N TYR A 89 -0.24 15.23 -0.38
CA TYR A 89 -1.21 16.04 -1.12
C TYR A 89 -0.67 17.46 -1.35
N GLU A 90 -0.04 18.04 -0.31
CA GLU A 90 0.63 19.34 -0.41
C GLU A 90 1.78 19.32 -1.43
N ASN A 91 2.54 18.23 -1.51
CA ASN A 91 3.63 18.10 -2.49
C ASN A 91 3.16 17.92 -3.94
N TYR A 92 1.89 17.60 -4.16
CA TYR A 92 1.34 17.41 -5.51
C TYR A 92 0.74 18.69 -6.11
N HIS A 93 0.33 19.65 -5.27
CA HIS A 93 -0.32 20.89 -5.67
C HIS A 93 0.67 22.06 -5.73
#